data_AF-A0A552FY19-F1
#
_entry.id   AF-A0A552FY19-F1
#
_cell.length_a   1.000
_cell.length_b   1.000
_cell.length_c   1.000
_cell.angle_alpha   90.00
_cell.angle_beta   90.00
_cell.angle_gamma   90.00
#
_symmetry.space_group_name_H-M   'P 1'
#
loop_
_entity.id
_entity.type
_entity.pdbx_description
1 polymer ?
#
loop_
_entity_poly.entity_id
_entity_poly.type
_entity_poly.pdbx_seq_one_letter_code
_entity_poly.pdbx_strand_id
1 'polypeptide(L)'
;MIESEVSRIVANVMIVESQDDQAFLRAIIEHINESTHLTITIVEFYILDGIERENYRSLEQRLKRLNNTLLKDDIQKIGIVLDLDEQTRQERLALVSQCIQRVFREAARIDDTQKLFQLNASTNTQIGCHFLHVNEQGELETVLREIKTQDSPHADCVEAWRSCLAQKNIDINRKKIDKLWIQNYIREDTPSQNEKREAKKYCNLSHALTKKDIWNFEHEVLNELKEFLQLFAV
;
A
#
# COMPACT_ATOMS: atom_id res chain seq x y z
N MET A 1 45.80 4.56 -4.04
CA MET A 1 44.58 3.75 -4.32
C MET A 1 43.63 3.97 -3.18
N ILE A 2 42.68 4.88 -3.36
CA ILE A 2 41.52 4.98 -2.47
C ILE A 2 40.40 4.44 -3.35
N GLU A 3 40.06 3.16 -3.16
CA GLU A 3 38.79 2.65 -3.66
C GLU A 3 37.73 3.44 -2.90
N SER A 4 37.07 4.37 -3.59
CA SER A 4 35.84 4.95 -3.09
C SER A 4 34.86 3.79 -2.96
N GLU A 5 34.54 3.38 -1.74
CA GLU A 5 33.32 2.64 -1.45
C GLU A 5 32.15 3.46 -1.97
N VAL A 6 31.77 3.20 -3.22
CA VAL A 6 30.44 3.54 -3.69
C VAL A 6 29.55 2.69 -2.80
N SER A 7 28.98 3.30 -1.76
CA SER A 7 27.90 2.74 -0.97
C SER A 7 26.93 2.10 -1.96
N ARG A 8 26.94 0.76 -2.04
CA ARG A 8 25.97 0.04 -2.86
C ARG A 8 24.62 0.49 -2.34
N ILE A 9 23.85 1.20 -3.17
CA ILE A 9 22.50 1.55 -2.80
C ILE A 9 21.79 0.23 -2.60
N VAL A 10 21.40 -0.04 -1.35
CA VAL A 10 20.55 -1.17 -1.00
C VAL A 10 19.25 -0.98 -1.76
N ALA A 11 19.03 -1.80 -2.79
CA ALA A 11 17.83 -1.69 -3.60
C ALA A 11 16.70 -2.44 -2.89
N ASN A 12 15.81 -1.68 -2.25
CA ASN A 12 14.52 -2.18 -1.78
C ASN A 12 13.45 -1.85 -2.81
N VAL A 13 12.59 -2.81 -3.13
CA VAL A 13 11.47 -2.62 -4.05
C VAL A 13 10.16 -2.96 -3.36
N MET A 14 9.07 -2.35 -3.81
CA MET A 14 7.72 -2.66 -3.32
C MET A 14 6.78 -3.03 -4.44
N ILE A 15 5.90 -4.00 -4.18
CA ILE A 15 4.80 -4.41 -5.05
C ILE A 15 3.50 -3.96 -4.38
N VAL A 16 2.65 -3.26 -5.14
CA VAL A 16 1.38 -2.67 -4.65
C VAL A 16 0.24 -2.88 -5.65
N GLU A 17 -1.01 -2.76 -5.21
CA GLU A 17 -2.18 -3.00 -6.05
C GLU A 17 -2.41 -1.92 -7.11
N SER A 18 -2.28 -0.64 -6.72
CA SER A 18 -2.61 0.50 -7.57
C SER A 18 -1.65 1.70 -7.41
N GLN A 19 -1.89 2.74 -8.21
CA GLN A 19 -1.19 4.02 -8.10
C GLN A 19 -1.50 4.76 -6.79
N ASP A 20 -2.71 4.59 -6.26
CA ASP A 20 -3.16 5.23 -5.02
C ASP A 20 -2.42 4.60 -3.82
N ASP A 21 -2.23 3.27 -3.83
CA ASP A 21 -1.40 2.57 -2.83
C ASP A 21 0.05 3.03 -2.85
N GLN A 22 0.63 3.17 -4.06
CA GLN A 22 1.97 3.71 -4.21
C GLN A 22 2.07 5.11 -3.61
N ALA A 23 1.11 5.99 -3.91
CA ALA A 23 1.12 7.36 -3.42
C ALA A 23 1.04 7.39 -1.89
N PHE A 24 0.15 6.58 -1.31
CA PHE A 24 0.00 6.43 0.14
C PHE A 24 1.28 5.91 0.80
N LEU A 25 1.86 4.83 0.29
CA LEU A 25 3.10 4.27 0.85
C LEU A 25 4.28 5.24 0.76
N ARG A 26 4.38 6.03 -0.31
CA ARG A 26 5.40 7.08 -0.39
C ARG A 26 5.23 8.14 0.70
N ALA A 27 4.00 8.60 0.91
CA ALA A 27 3.71 9.63 1.92
C ALA A 27 4.00 9.14 3.34
N ILE A 28 3.59 7.91 3.69
CA ILE A 28 3.88 7.37 5.03
C ILE A 28 5.38 7.06 5.22
N ILE A 29 6.09 6.60 4.18
CA ILE A 29 7.55 6.40 4.25
C ILE A 29 8.27 7.73 4.46
N GLU A 30 7.87 8.79 3.74
CA GLU A 30 8.39 10.14 3.92
C GLU A 30 8.15 10.62 5.36
N HIS A 31 6.92 10.43 5.87
CA HIS A 31 6.57 10.75 7.25
C HIS A 31 7.42 9.98 8.28
N ILE A 32 7.66 8.68 8.08
CA ILE A 32 8.53 7.87 8.97
C ILE A 32 9.97 8.41 8.92
N ASN A 33 10.50 8.70 7.73
CA ASN A 33 11.85 9.23 7.57
C ASN A 33 12.00 10.64 8.18
N GLU A 34 10.96 11.48 8.15
CA GLU A 34 10.95 12.79 8.82
C GLU A 34 10.84 12.67 10.35
N SER A 35 10.04 11.73 10.83
CA SER A 35 9.68 11.59 12.25
C SER A 35 10.67 10.72 13.04
N THR A 36 11.47 9.91 12.34
CA THR A 36 12.46 9.02 12.94
C THR A 36 13.85 9.31 12.35
N HIS A 37 14.91 8.79 12.97
CA HIS A 37 16.26 8.81 12.37
C HIS A 37 16.51 7.62 11.41
N LEU A 38 15.45 6.93 10.97
CA LEU A 38 15.55 5.82 10.02
C LEU A 38 15.59 6.34 8.59
N THR A 39 16.30 5.62 7.71
CA THR A 39 16.30 5.89 6.27
C THR A 39 15.70 4.71 5.53
N ILE A 40 14.40 4.80 5.23
CA ILE A 40 13.70 3.85 4.36
C ILE A 40 13.77 4.38 2.94
N THR A 41 14.48 3.67 2.06
CA THR A 41 14.58 3.99 0.64
C THR A 41 14.00 2.86 -0.19
N ILE A 42 12.91 3.12 -0.92
CA ILE A 42 12.33 2.22 -1.91
C ILE A 42 12.67 2.75 -3.31
N VAL A 43 13.50 2.01 -4.05
CA VAL A 43 14.01 2.45 -5.36
C VAL A 43 12.97 2.32 -6.46
N GLU A 44 12.07 1.35 -6.35
CA GLU A 44 11.02 1.11 -7.35
C GLU A 44 9.74 0.56 -6.72
N PHE A 45 8.60 1.04 -7.23
CA PHE A 45 7.28 0.51 -6.94
C PHE A 45 6.74 -0.19 -8.19
N TYR A 46 6.27 -1.41 -8.01
CA TYR A 46 5.67 -2.23 -9.04
C TYR A 46 4.17 -2.35 -8.79
N ILE A 47 3.39 -1.73 -9.67
CA ILE A 47 1.93 -1.80 -9.62
C ILE A 47 1.46 -3.10 -10.29
N LEU A 48 0.47 -3.77 -9.68
CA LEU A 48 -0.15 -5.00 -10.18
C LEU A 48 -1.29 -4.76 -11.18
N ASP A 49 -1.79 -3.52 -11.29
CA ASP A 49 -2.95 -3.11 -12.09
C ASP A 49 -4.19 -3.96 -11.75
N GLY A 50 -4.38 -4.17 -10.44
CA GLY A 50 -5.44 -5.01 -9.86
C GLY A 50 -5.05 -6.47 -9.65
N ILE A 51 -5.65 -7.08 -8.64
CA ILE A 51 -5.62 -8.54 -8.41
C ILE A 51 -6.99 -9.08 -8.80
N GLU A 52 -7.06 -9.84 -9.89
CA GLU A 52 -8.22 -10.69 -10.13
C GLU A 52 -8.29 -11.68 -8.96
N ARG A 53 -9.35 -11.53 -8.14
CA ARG A 53 -9.54 -12.15 -6.81
C ARG A 53 -9.36 -13.67 -6.75
N GLU A 54 -9.27 -14.35 -7.89
CA GLU A 54 -9.29 -15.81 -7.96
C GLU A 54 -7.95 -16.47 -8.32
N ASN A 55 -6.91 -15.74 -8.76
CA ASN A 55 -5.68 -16.42 -9.19
C ASN A 55 -4.35 -15.70 -8.92
N TYR A 56 -4.34 -14.46 -8.40
CA TYR A 56 -3.11 -13.70 -8.13
C TYR A 56 -2.13 -13.71 -9.32
N ARG A 57 -2.67 -13.83 -10.54
CA ARG A 57 -1.86 -14.00 -11.74
C ARG A 57 -0.99 -12.78 -12.00
N SER A 58 -1.49 -11.59 -11.70
CA SER A 58 -0.72 -10.34 -11.77
C SER A 58 0.48 -10.38 -10.82
N LEU A 59 0.28 -10.81 -9.56
CA LEU A 59 1.38 -10.99 -8.59
C LEU A 59 2.38 -12.05 -9.07
N GLU A 60 1.91 -13.24 -9.48
CA GLU A 60 2.80 -14.31 -9.95
C GLU A 60 3.60 -13.88 -11.20
N GLN A 61 2.97 -13.17 -12.14
CA GLN A 61 3.65 -12.61 -13.32
C GLN A 61 4.66 -11.54 -12.93
N ARG A 62 4.33 -10.68 -11.96
CA ARG A 62 5.25 -9.66 -11.45
C ARG A 62 6.47 -10.32 -10.80
N LEU A 63 6.25 -11.32 -9.94
CA LEU A 63 7.32 -12.07 -9.30
C LEU A 63 8.21 -12.80 -10.33
N LYS A 64 7.63 -13.38 -11.39
CA LYS A 64 8.41 -13.98 -12.50
C LYS A 64 9.29 -12.95 -13.22
N ARG A 65 8.77 -11.75 -13.48
CA ARG A 65 9.56 -10.66 -14.08
C ARG A 65 10.67 -10.22 -13.13
N LEU A 66 10.36 -10.06 -11.85
CA LEU A 66 11.33 -9.70 -10.82
C LEU A 66 12.45 -10.73 -10.69
N ASN A 67 12.14 -12.03 -10.76
CA ASN A 67 13.15 -13.09 -10.72
C ASN A 67 14.22 -12.91 -11.82
N ASN A 68 13.83 -12.47 -13.01
CA ASN A 68 14.78 -12.18 -14.09
C ASN A 68 15.65 -10.94 -13.81
N THR A 69 15.12 -9.99 -13.02
CA THR A 69 15.81 -8.77 -12.57
C THR A 69 16.77 -9.06 -11.42
N LEU A 70 16.42 -9.93 -10.47
CA LEU A 70 17.28 -10.35 -9.36
C LEU A 70 18.61 -10.97 -9.81
N LEU A 71 18.67 -11.49 -11.04
CA LEU A 71 19.91 -12.01 -11.65
C LEU A 71 20.86 -10.89 -12.13
N LYS A 72 20.39 -9.65 -12.19
CA LYS A 72 21.10 -8.50 -12.78
C LYS A 72 21.32 -7.37 -11.78
N ASP A 73 20.34 -7.14 -10.91
CA ASP A 73 20.31 -6.04 -9.96
C ASP A 73 20.44 -6.56 -8.52
N ASP A 74 21.16 -5.82 -7.67
CA ASP A 74 21.42 -6.17 -6.26
C ASP A 74 20.24 -5.78 -5.35
N ILE A 75 19.06 -6.37 -5.62
CA ILE A 75 17.85 -6.16 -4.81
C ILE A 75 17.95 -6.95 -3.51
N GLN A 76 17.95 -6.26 -2.38
CA GLN A 76 18.07 -6.87 -1.06
C GLN A 76 16.72 -7.21 -0.44
N LYS A 77 15.71 -6.35 -0.58
CA LYS A 77 14.41 -6.55 0.07
C LYS A 77 13.26 -6.27 -0.90
N ILE A 78 12.26 -7.13 -0.84
CA ILE A 78 11.01 -7.03 -1.62
C ILE A 78 9.86 -6.94 -0.63
N GLY A 79 9.13 -5.83 -0.66
CA GLY A 79 7.87 -5.68 0.07
C GLY A 79 6.68 -5.95 -0.84
N ILE A 80 5.66 -6.65 -0.34
CA ILE A 80 4.36 -6.79 -0.97
C ILE A 80 3.33 -6.14 -0.04
N VAL A 81 2.62 -5.11 -0.49
CA VAL A 81 1.54 -4.48 0.28
C VAL A 81 0.26 -4.56 -0.53
N LEU A 82 -0.75 -5.24 0.01
CA LEU A 82 -2.02 -5.53 -0.66
C LEU A 82 -3.20 -5.17 0.25
N ASP A 83 -4.40 -5.06 -0.30
CA ASP A 83 -5.62 -4.95 0.50
C ASP A 83 -5.92 -6.30 1.16
N LEU A 84 -6.54 -6.28 2.34
CA LEU A 84 -7.07 -7.49 2.97
C LEU A 84 -8.44 -7.89 2.38
N ASP A 85 -9.18 -6.91 1.83
CA ASP A 85 -10.56 -7.03 1.37
C ASP A 85 -11.45 -7.66 2.47
N GLU A 86 -12.17 -8.74 2.13
CA GLU A 86 -13.04 -9.52 3.00
C GLU A 86 -12.37 -10.86 3.41
N GLN A 87 -11.11 -11.08 3.02
CA GLN A 87 -10.39 -12.32 3.33
C GLN A 87 -9.78 -12.26 4.73
N THR A 88 -9.61 -13.42 5.37
CA THR A 88 -8.82 -13.44 6.61
C THR A 88 -7.34 -13.22 6.29
N ARG A 89 -6.59 -12.64 7.24
CA ARG A 89 -5.13 -12.46 7.13
C ARG A 89 -4.43 -13.78 6.75
N GLN A 90 -4.86 -14.90 7.33
CA GLN A 90 -4.29 -16.22 7.07
C GLN A 90 -4.54 -16.70 5.63
N GLU A 91 -5.76 -16.52 5.10
CA GLU A 91 -6.07 -16.88 3.72
C GLU A 91 -5.29 -16.02 2.73
N ARG A 92 -5.26 -14.70 2.95
CA ARG A 92 -4.51 -13.75 2.10
C ARG A 92 -3.02 -14.09 2.11
N LEU A 93 -2.45 -14.34 3.29
CA LEU A 93 -1.04 -14.73 3.44
C LEU A 93 -0.72 -16.06 2.79
N ALA A 94 -1.59 -17.06 2.91
CA ALA A 94 -1.41 -18.35 2.26
C ALA A 94 -1.39 -18.22 0.72
N LEU A 95 -2.24 -17.35 0.15
CA LEU A 95 -2.25 -17.09 -1.29
C LEU A 95 -0.97 -16.41 -1.77
N VAL A 96 -0.52 -15.36 -1.06
CA VAL A 96 0.76 -14.69 -1.37
C VAL A 96 1.93 -15.66 -1.24
N SER A 97 1.99 -16.45 -0.17
CA SER A 97 3.03 -17.47 0.02
C SER A 97 3.06 -18.49 -1.12
N GLN A 98 1.89 -18.95 -1.58
CA GLN A 98 1.81 -19.87 -2.71
C GLN A 98 2.33 -19.25 -4.01
N CYS A 99 2.00 -17.98 -4.28
CA CYS A 99 2.52 -17.27 -5.45
C CYS A 99 4.04 -17.15 -5.42
N ILE A 100 4.61 -16.81 -4.25
CA ILE A 100 6.06 -16.74 -4.07
C ILE A 100 6.69 -18.10 -4.33
N GLN A 101 6.19 -19.18 -3.70
CA GLN A 101 6.77 -20.52 -3.83
C GLN A 101 6.63 -21.13 -5.23
N ARG A 102 5.63 -20.74 -6.01
CA ARG A 102 5.50 -21.14 -7.43
C ARG A 102 6.61 -20.56 -8.30
N VAL A 103 7.10 -19.36 -7.99
CA VAL A 103 8.15 -18.67 -8.73
C VAL A 103 9.53 -19.01 -8.17
N PHE A 104 9.66 -18.96 -6.85
CA PHE A 104 10.89 -19.19 -6.09
C PHE A 104 10.74 -20.49 -5.30
N ARG A 105 11.08 -21.61 -5.93
CA ARG A 105 10.85 -22.96 -5.35
C ARG A 105 11.57 -23.20 -4.02
N GLU A 106 12.66 -22.48 -3.77
CA GLU A 106 13.46 -22.57 -2.54
C GLU A 106 13.02 -21.56 -1.47
N ALA A 107 12.05 -20.69 -1.76
CA ALA A 107 11.61 -19.68 -0.81
C ALA A 107 10.98 -20.32 0.42
N ALA A 108 11.34 -19.78 1.59
CA ALA A 108 10.64 -20.10 2.82
C ALA A 108 9.15 -19.75 2.68
N ARG A 109 8.30 -20.57 3.30
CA ARG A 109 6.88 -20.23 3.43
C ARG A 109 6.78 -18.97 4.29
N ILE A 110 6.09 -17.95 3.79
CA ILE A 110 5.80 -16.77 4.59
C ILE A 110 4.57 -17.06 5.46
N ASP A 111 4.66 -16.75 6.74
CA ASP A 111 3.62 -17.03 7.74
C ASP A 111 3.41 -15.87 8.74
N ASP A 112 4.11 -14.75 8.52
CA ASP A 112 4.05 -13.56 9.37
C ASP A 112 4.15 -12.30 8.51
N THR A 113 3.27 -11.33 8.74
CA THR A 113 3.25 -10.05 8.00
C THR A 113 4.23 -9.01 8.55
N GLN A 114 4.93 -9.32 9.65
CA GLN A 114 5.89 -8.44 10.32
C GLN A 114 7.33 -8.97 10.21
N LYS A 115 7.60 -9.84 9.24
CA LYS A 115 8.93 -10.43 9.02
C LYS A 115 9.33 -10.43 7.55
N LEU A 116 10.65 -10.45 7.36
CA LEU A 116 11.28 -10.75 6.08
C LEU A 116 11.75 -12.20 6.06
N PHE A 117 11.51 -12.88 4.95
CA PHE A 117 11.86 -14.28 4.72
C PHE A 117 12.87 -14.38 3.59
N GLN A 118 13.83 -15.29 3.72
CA GLN A 118 14.82 -15.53 2.67
C GLN A 118 14.14 -16.07 1.40
N LEU A 119 14.37 -15.41 0.26
CA LEU A 119 13.72 -15.76 -1.00
C LEU A 119 14.36 -16.98 -1.67
N ASN A 120 15.69 -17.07 -1.63
CA ASN A 120 16.46 -18.23 -2.06
C ASN A 120 17.86 -18.17 -1.43
N ALA A 121 18.63 -19.25 -1.51
CA ALA A 121 19.98 -19.30 -0.95
C ALA A 121 21.05 -18.63 -1.84
N SER A 122 20.74 -18.39 -3.12
CA SER A 122 21.70 -17.91 -4.13
C SER A 122 21.73 -16.38 -4.25
N THR A 123 20.67 -15.70 -3.84
CA THR A 123 20.52 -14.26 -3.75
C THR A 123 20.33 -13.92 -2.27
N ASN A 124 21.03 -12.91 -1.76
CA ASN A 124 20.83 -12.43 -0.39
C ASN A 124 19.53 -11.60 -0.26
N THR A 125 18.50 -11.97 -1.04
CA THR A 125 17.24 -11.22 -1.16
C THR A 125 16.23 -11.77 -0.18
N GLN A 126 15.58 -10.87 0.54
CA GLN A 126 14.49 -11.19 1.44
C GLN A 126 13.16 -10.64 0.91
N ILE A 127 12.06 -11.27 1.31
CA ILE A 127 10.70 -10.89 0.92
C ILE A 127 9.79 -10.87 2.14
N GLY A 128 8.90 -9.89 2.22
CA GLY A 128 7.84 -9.83 3.23
C GLY A 128 6.54 -9.30 2.63
N CYS A 129 5.43 -9.52 3.32
CA CYS A 129 4.17 -8.91 2.92
C CYS A 129 3.40 -8.29 4.09
N HIS A 130 2.59 -7.29 3.79
CA HIS A 130 1.68 -6.64 4.71
C HIS A 130 0.33 -6.42 4.02
N PHE A 131 -0.74 -6.31 4.82
CA PHE A 131 -2.09 -6.08 4.30
C PHE A 131 -2.68 -4.81 4.88
N LEU A 132 -3.22 -3.94 4.02
CA LEU A 132 -3.97 -2.76 4.45
C LEU A 132 -5.33 -3.19 4.99
N HIS A 133 -5.64 -2.79 6.21
CA HIS A 133 -6.92 -3.09 6.85
C HIS A 133 -7.22 -2.14 8.02
N VAL A 134 -8.48 -2.15 8.45
CA VAL A 134 -8.95 -1.63 9.74
C VAL A 134 -9.73 -2.77 10.39
N ASN A 135 -9.36 -3.18 11.61
CA ASN A 135 -10.02 -4.28 12.33
C ASN A 135 -10.10 -5.59 11.51
N GLU A 136 -8.98 -6.05 10.94
CA GLU A 136 -8.85 -7.27 10.13
C GLU A 136 -9.71 -7.31 8.84
N GLN A 137 -10.19 -6.16 8.35
CA GLN A 137 -10.92 -6.07 7.08
C GLN A 137 -10.62 -4.76 6.34
N GLY A 138 -10.84 -4.76 5.03
CA GLY A 138 -10.86 -3.55 4.22
C GLY A 138 -9.65 -3.36 3.31
N GLU A 139 -9.47 -2.11 2.92
CA GLU A 139 -8.59 -1.67 1.84
C GLU A 139 -7.99 -0.30 2.18
N LEU A 140 -7.15 0.23 1.28
CA LEU A 140 -6.60 1.58 1.41
C LEU A 140 -7.65 2.63 1.78
N GLU A 141 -8.81 2.65 1.11
CA GLU A 141 -9.87 3.62 1.41
C GLU A 141 -10.41 3.50 2.83
N THR A 142 -10.41 2.29 3.41
CA THR A 142 -10.82 2.07 4.80
C THR A 142 -9.80 2.71 5.75
N VAL A 143 -8.51 2.51 5.49
CA VAL A 143 -7.42 3.11 6.27
C VAL A 143 -7.45 4.64 6.18
N LEU A 144 -7.58 5.20 4.97
CA LEU A 144 -7.63 6.65 4.75
C LEU A 144 -8.82 7.31 5.45
N ARG A 145 -9.97 6.62 5.52
CA ARG A 145 -11.15 7.11 6.23
C ARG A 145 -10.93 7.11 7.74
N GLU A 146 -10.30 6.07 8.28
CA GLU A 146 -10.00 5.92 9.70
C GLU A 146 -9.04 7.01 10.20
N ILE A 147 -8.01 7.34 9.41
CA ILE A 147 -6.98 8.31 9.80
C ILE A 147 -7.31 9.77 9.42
N LYS A 148 -8.54 10.06 8.95
CA LYS A 148 -8.91 11.42 8.56
C LYS A 148 -8.81 12.39 9.75
N THR A 149 -8.44 13.63 9.49
CA THR A 149 -8.35 14.67 10.54
C THR A 149 -9.32 15.82 10.35
N GLN A 150 -9.81 16.03 9.12
CA GLN A 150 -10.74 17.11 8.83
C GLN A 150 -12.19 16.64 8.88
N ASP A 151 -13.08 17.61 9.06
CA ASP A 151 -14.51 17.43 8.84
C ASP A 151 -14.77 17.05 7.38
N SER A 152 -15.78 16.21 7.19
CA SER A 152 -16.03 15.54 5.92
C SER A 152 -17.50 15.64 5.47
N PRO A 153 -18.15 16.82 5.55
CA PRO A 153 -19.59 16.93 5.32
C PRO A 153 -20.02 16.42 3.94
N HIS A 154 -19.23 16.65 2.87
CA HIS A 154 -19.55 16.14 1.55
C HIS A 154 -19.37 14.63 1.46
N ALA A 155 -18.27 14.09 2.01
CA ALA A 155 -18.05 12.65 2.03
C ALA A 155 -19.10 11.91 2.87
N ASP A 156 -19.50 12.46 4.02
CA ASP A 156 -20.52 11.86 4.89
C ASP A 156 -21.91 11.82 4.24
N CYS A 157 -22.20 12.75 3.32
CA CYS A 157 -23.42 12.69 2.51
C CYS A 157 -23.47 11.48 1.57
N VAL A 158 -22.35 10.82 1.28
CA VAL A 158 -22.33 9.57 0.49
C VAL A 158 -23.07 8.45 1.24
N GLU A 159 -23.03 8.39 2.57
CA GLU A 159 -23.79 7.40 3.35
C GLU A 159 -25.30 7.70 3.34
N ALA A 160 -25.67 8.98 3.32
CA ALA A 160 -27.08 9.38 3.13
C ALA A 160 -27.56 8.98 1.72
N TRP A 161 -26.73 9.13 0.69
CA TRP A 161 -27.03 8.67 -0.66
C TRP A 161 -27.19 7.15 -0.73
N ARG A 162 -26.29 6.37 -0.12
CA ARG A 162 -26.44 4.91 0.02
C ARG A 162 -27.75 4.55 0.69
N SER A 163 -28.10 5.22 1.79
CA SER A 163 -29.34 4.98 2.54
C SER A 163 -30.59 5.25 1.68
N CYS A 164 -30.57 6.32 0.89
CA CYS A 164 -31.64 6.65 -0.06
C CYS A 164 -31.81 5.56 -1.13
N LEU A 165 -30.71 5.00 -1.65
CA LEU A 165 -30.77 3.91 -2.63
C LEU A 165 -31.27 2.60 -2.01
N ALA A 166 -30.87 2.30 -0.78
CA ALA A 166 -31.37 1.13 -0.05
C ALA A 166 -32.90 1.19 0.15
N GLN A 167 -33.47 2.37 0.43
CA GLN A 167 -34.93 2.56 0.49
C GLN A 167 -35.64 2.29 -0.85
N LYS A 168 -34.90 2.30 -1.96
CA LYS A 168 -35.38 1.96 -3.30
C LYS A 168 -35.01 0.53 -3.71
N ASN A 169 -34.55 -0.31 -2.77
CA ASN A 169 -34.05 -1.67 -2.99
C ASN A 169 -32.85 -1.72 -3.97
N ILE A 170 -32.04 -0.66 -4.01
CA ILE A 170 -30.79 -0.61 -4.77
C ILE A 170 -29.65 -0.74 -3.76
N ASP A 171 -29.04 -1.91 -3.72
CA ASP A 171 -27.87 -2.15 -2.88
C ASP A 171 -26.58 -1.74 -3.60
N ILE A 172 -25.70 -1.04 -2.88
CA ILE A 172 -24.37 -0.68 -3.35
C ILE A 172 -23.36 -1.32 -2.42
N ASN A 173 -22.46 -2.11 -2.98
CA ASN A 173 -21.34 -2.70 -2.24
C ASN A 173 -20.55 -1.61 -1.50
N ARG A 174 -20.23 -1.90 -0.23
CA ARG A 174 -19.44 -1.07 0.67
C ARG A 174 -18.14 -0.54 0.05
N LYS A 175 -17.36 -1.36 -0.67
CA LYS A 175 -16.12 -0.95 -1.39
C LYS A 175 -16.34 0.24 -2.33
N LYS A 176 -17.47 0.24 -3.06
CA LYS A 176 -17.82 1.35 -3.95
C LYS A 176 -18.18 2.62 -3.15
N ILE A 177 -18.77 2.47 -1.97
CA ILE A 177 -19.12 3.59 -1.10
C ILE A 177 -17.90 4.19 -0.46
N ASP A 178 -16.98 3.40 0.08
CA ASP A 178 -15.75 3.91 0.68
C ASP A 178 -14.88 4.62 -0.37
N LYS A 179 -14.81 4.10 -1.60
CA LYS A 179 -14.20 4.80 -2.74
C LYS A 179 -14.83 6.15 -3.07
N LEU A 180 -16.17 6.21 -3.09
CA LEU A 180 -16.87 7.48 -3.32
C LEU A 180 -16.72 8.45 -2.14
N TRP A 181 -16.66 7.93 -0.91
CA TRP A 181 -16.42 8.73 0.29
C TRP A 181 -15.06 9.41 0.19
N ILE A 182 -13.98 8.65 -0.09
CA ILE A 182 -12.62 9.21 -0.27
C ILE A 182 -12.57 10.22 -1.41
N GLN A 183 -13.22 9.92 -2.54
CA GLN A 183 -13.29 10.86 -3.66
C GLN A 183 -13.98 12.18 -3.30
N ASN A 184 -15.04 12.16 -2.49
CA ASN A 184 -15.68 13.40 -2.04
C ASN A 184 -14.81 14.13 -1.02
N TYR A 185 -14.15 13.42 -0.11
CA TYR A 185 -13.25 14.01 0.87
C TYR A 185 -12.09 14.77 0.20
N ILE A 186 -11.45 14.17 -0.81
CA ILE A 186 -10.31 14.79 -1.52
C ILE A 186 -10.73 15.85 -2.55
N ARG A 187 -11.99 15.86 -3.00
CA ARG A 187 -12.46 16.81 -4.03
C ARG A 187 -13.22 17.99 -3.45
N GLU A 188 -13.96 17.75 -2.38
CA GLU A 188 -14.89 18.73 -1.84
C GLU A 188 -14.53 19.21 -0.44
N ASP A 189 -14.10 18.33 0.46
CA ASP A 189 -13.92 18.70 1.87
C ASP A 189 -12.54 19.33 2.14
N THR A 190 -11.49 18.80 1.52
CA THR A 190 -10.09 19.16 1.84
C THR A 190 -9.39 20.19 0.93
N PRO A 191 -9.80 20.42 -0.33
CA PRO A 191 -9.16 21.43 -1.17
C PRO A 191 -9.64 22.86 -0.88
N SER A 192 -8.72 23.82 -0.96
CA SER A 192 -9.06 25.24 -1.01
C SER A 192 -9.84 25.61 -2.27
N GLN A 193 -10.52 26.76 -2.24
CA GLN A 193 -11.27 27.27 -3.40
C GLN A 193 -10.41 27.45 -4.66
N ASN A 194 -9.14 27.77 -4.51
CA ASN A 194 -8.21 27.88 -5.65
C ASN A 194 -7.86 26.50 -6.21
N GLU A 195 -7.61 25.52 -5.34
CA GLU A 195 -7.31 24.14 -5.77
C GLU A 195 -8.51 23.52 -6.51
N LYS A 196 -9.74 23.80 -6.06
CA LYS A 196 -10.96 23.35 -6.75
C LYS A 196 -11.07 23.88 -8.20
N ARG A 197 -10.51 25.05 -8.50
CA ARG A 197 -10.50 25.60 -9.88
C ARG A 197 -9.59 24.81 -10.82
N GLU A 198 -8.57 24.16 -10.28
CA GLU A 198 -7.65 23.29 -11.01
C GLU A 198 -7.77 21.83 -10.53
N ALA A 199 -9.01 21.36 -10.40
CA ALA A 199 -9.33 20.07 -9.76
C ALA A 199 -8.54 18.88 -10.33
N LYS A 200 -8.27 18.85 -11.63
CA LYS A 200 -7.48 17.77 -12.25
C LYS A 200 -6.07 17.65 -11.65
N LYS A 201 -5.49 18.78 -11.22
CA LYS A 201 -4.13 18.84 -10.67
C LYS A 201 -4.10 18.64 -9.16
N TYR A 202 -5.07 19.20 -8.43
CA TYR A 202 -5.01 19.27 -6.96
C TYR A 202 -6.06 18.43 -6.23
N CYS A 203 -7.15 18.01 -6.88
CA CYS A 203 -8.20 17.21 -6.24
C CYS A 203 -8.00 15.71 -6.52
N ASN A 204 -6.82 15.19 -6.17
CA ASN A 204 -6.43 13.78 -6.27
C ASN A 204 -5.69 13.33 -5.00
N LEU A 205 -5.62 12.00 -4.79
CA LEU A 205 -5.05 11.43 -3.57
C LEU A 205 -3.58 11.83 -3.39
N SER A 206 -2.76 11.72 -4.43
CA SER A 206 -1.34 12.07 -4.38
C SER A 206 -1.09 13.49 -3.90
N HIS A 207 -1.85 14.47 -4.40
CA HIS A 207 -1.74 15.86 -3.94
C HIS A 207 -2.24 16.02 -2.51
N ALA A 208 -3.38 15.43 -2.17
CA ALA A 208 -3.94 15.52 -0.83
C ALA A 208 -2.95 14.95 0.22
N LEU A 209 -2.22 13.88 -0.10
CA LEU A 209 -1.26 13.25 0.81
C LEU A 209 -0.05 14.14 1.13
N THR A 210 0.24 15.14 0.31
CA THR A 210 1.31 16.12 0.59
C THR A 210 0.93 17.14 1.67
N LYS A 211 -0.36 17.21 2.03
CA LYS A 211 -0.87 18.14 3.05
C LYS A 211 -0.83 17.46 4.43
N LYS A 212 -0.12 18.09 5.36
CA LYS A 212 0.13 17.55 6.72
C LYS A 212 -1.11 17.50 7.61
N ASP A 213 -2.22 18.12 7.21
CA ASP A 213 -3.42 18.34 8.00
C ASP A 213 -4.66 17.61 7.46
N ILE A 214 -4.51 16.67 6.52
CA ILE A 214 -5.65 15.90 5.97
C ILE A 214 -5.75 14.51 6.62
N TRP A 215 -4.62 13.84 6.81
CA TRP A 215 -4.53 12.50 7.38
C TRP A 215 -3.52 12.44 8.53
N ASN A 216 -3.90 11.77 9.60
CA ASN A 216 -3.08 11.55 10.77
C ASN A 216 -2.18 10.32 10.55
N PHE A 217 -0.98 10.53 10.05
CA PHE A 217 -0.01 9.43 9.94
C PHE A 217 0.48 8.89 11.28
N GLU A 218 0.14 9.50 12.42
CA GLU A 218 0.38 8.96 13.77
C GLU A 218 -0.76 8.11 14.34
N HIS A 219 -1.82 7.87 13.56
CA HIS A 219 -2.93 7.03 14.01
C HIS A 219 -2.49 5.58 14.24
N GLU A 220 -2.99 4.95 15.31
CA GLU A 220 -2.56 3.61 15.75
C GLU A 220 -2.85 2.49 14.74
N VAL A 221 -3.86 2.68 13.89
CA VAL A 221 -4.18 1.75 12.78
C VAL A 221 -2.99 1.54 11.82
N LEU A 222 -2.06 2.49 11.78
CA LEU A 222 -0.86 2.42 10.94
C LEU A 222 0.33 1.76 11.62
N ASN A 223 0.23 1.37 12.90
CA ASN A 223 1.38 0.84 13.65
C ASN A 223 1.96 -0.41 12.98
N GLU A 224 1.12 -1.38 12.62
CA GLU A 224 1.57 -2.61 11.94
C GLU A 224 2.21 -2.31 10.57
N LEU A 225 1.68 -1.34 9.82
CA LEU A 225 2.26 -0.94 8.53
C LEU A 225 3.62 -0.27 8.74
N LYS A 226 3.73 0.63 9.73
CA LYS A 226 4.99 1.30 10.08
C LYS A 226 6.06 0.29 10.51
N GLU A 227 5.71 -0.65 11.37
CA GLU A 227 6.61 -1.73 11.82
C GLU A 227 7.12 -2.55 10.61
N PHE A 228 6.22 -2.92 9.70
CA PHE A 228 6.61 -3.61 8.46
C PHE A 228 7.55 -2.76 7.59
N LEU A 229 7.25 -1.47 7.39
CA LEU A 229 8.07 -0.56 6.59
C LEU A 229 9.47 -0.34 7.19
N GLN A 230 9.59 -0.35 8.51
CA GLN A 230 10.88 -0.24 9.20
C GLN A 230 11.82 -1.42 8.92
N LEU A 231 11.30 -2.59 8.52
CA LEU A 231 12.13 -3.70 8.06
C LEU A 231 12.97 -3.34 6.82
N PHE A 232 12.63 -2.26 6.12
CA PHE A 232 13.33 -1.75 4.93
C PHE A 232 14.29 -0.61 5.22
N ALA A 233 14.44 -0.18 6.48
CA ALA A 233 15.44 0.80 6.86
C ALA A 233 16.87 0.27 6.60
N VAL A 234 17.78 1.21 6.32
CA VAL A 234 19.23 1.01 6.17
C VAL A 234 19.96 1.80 7.24
#